data_AF-A0A939WLJ2-F1
#
_entry.id   AF-A0A939WLJ2-F1
#
_cell.length_a   1.000
_cell.length_b   1.000
_cell.length_c   1.000
_cell.angle_alpha   90.00
_cell.angle_beta   90.00
_cell.angle_gamma   90.00
#
_symmetry.space_group_name_H-M   'P 1'
#
loop_
_entity.id
_entity.type
_entity.pdbx_description
1 polymer ?
#
loop_
_entity_poly.entity_id
_entity_poly.type
_entity_poly.pdbx_seq_one_letter_code
_entity_poly.pdbx_strand_id
1 'polypeptide(L)'
;MIDIAIAIACFLAFVVLVGIAIRGMLVVAAHERDAADDVMARAAHVGESGMPEFIARIMRARRAAKVRAELPDALDMAANSLGAGLTLPQAILRNLDHFPPLVAEEFARIIYDTRLGFSIGGAFDNFARRLPTADVRMVAIASSIGVAHGGNLAESYRMLSTLLRDNLAFEDELKAMTTEGRMQAIVMSALPLVMLVLLGLVKLDLVAPLFTTAVGWCALGLLFTMQAVAYFWIRKIVDIKV
;
A
#
# COMPACT_ATOMS: atom_id res chain seq x y z
N MET A 1 -18.19 -12.63 -22.43
CA MET A 1 -19.10 -11.55 -22.86
C MET A 1 -19.09 -10.49 -21.77
N ILE A 2 -18.21 -9.49 -21.89
CA ILE A 2 -18.11 -8.40 -20.93
C ILE A 2 -19.21 -7.40 -21.30
N ASP A 3 -20.16 -7.20 -20.38
CA ASP A 3 -21.40 -6.47 -20.63
C ASP A 3 -21.17 -5.05 -21.15
N ILE A 4 -21.59 -4.83 -22.41
CA ILE A 4 -21.68 -3.52 -23.06
C ILE A 4 -22.48 -2.53 -22.20
N ALA A 5 -23.41 -3.04 -21.37
CA ALA A 5 -24.15 -2.27 -20.39
C ALA A 5 -23.24 -1.58 -19.33
N ILE A 6 -22.16 -2.24 -18.88
CA ILE A 6 -21.21 -1.66 -17.92
C ILE A 6 -20.40 -0.54 -18.59
N ALA A 7 -20.03 -0.71 -19.86
CA ALA A 7 -19.32 0.31 -20.62
C ALA A 7 -20.17 1.57 -20.84
N ILE A 8 -21.46 1.41 -21.18
CA ILE A 8 -22.41 2.52 -21.36
C ILE A 8 -22.71 3.21 -20.02
N ALA A 9 -22.86 2.45 -18.93
CA ALA A 9 -23.07 3.00 -17.60
C ALA A 9 -21.86 3.83 -17.10
N CYS A 10 -20.63 3.36 -17.35
CA CYS A 10 -19.42 4.11 -17.04
C CYS A 10 -19.29 5.39 -17.90
N PHE A 11 -19.66 5.33 -19.18
CA PHE A 11 -19.66 6.49 -20.07
C PHE A 11 -20.65 7.57 -19.62
N LEU A 12 -21.88 7.17 -19.27
CA LEU A 12 -22.90 8.08 -18.74
C LEU A 12 -22.48 8.67 -17.38
N ALA A 13 -21.89 7.87 -16.50
CA ALA A 13 -21.39 8.34 -15.20
C ALA A 13 -20.26 9.37 -15.36
N PHE A 14 -19.39 9.21 -16.36
CA PHE A 14 -18.30 10.15 -16.66
C PHE A 14 -18.82 11.47 -17.22
N VAL A 15 -19.78 11.44 -18.16
CA VAL A 15 -20.44 12.65 -18.70
C VAL A 15 -21.14 13.44 -17.59
N VAL A 16 -21.79 12.74 -16.64
CA VAL A 16 -22.44 13.36 -15.48
C VAL A 16 -21.40 13.95 -14.52
N LEU A 17 -20.29 13.27 -14.25
CA LEU A 17 -19.20 13.79 -13.40
C LEU A 17 -18.54 15.04 -13.98
N VAL A 18 -18.30 15.06 -15.29
CA VAL A 18 -17.76 16.22 -15.99
C VAL A 18 -18.77 17.37 -15.99
N GLY A 19 -20.06 17.09 -16.17
CA GLY A 19 -21.14 18.07 -16.03
C GLY A 19 -21.24 18.66 -14.61
N ILE A 20 -21.06 17.84 -13.57
CA ILE A 20 -21.01 18.27 -12.17
C ILE A 20 -19.77 19.11 -11.89
N ALA A 21 -18.62 18.76 -12.47
CA ALA A 21 -17.38 19.53 -12.32
C ALA A 21 -17.47 20.91 -13.00
N ILE A 22 -18.04 20.99 -14.21
CA ILE A 22 -18.26 22.25 -14.94
C ILE A 22 -19.29 23.12 -14.22
N ARG A 23 -20.39 22.51 -13.73
CA ARG A 23 -21.41 23.22 -12.94
C ARG A 23 -20.86 23.66 -11.58
N GLY A 24 -20.00 22.86 -10.96
CA GLY A 24 -19.29 23.21 -9.72
C GLY A 24 -18.30 24.36 -9.91
N MET A 25 -17.56 24.38 -11.02
CA MET A 25 -16.65 25.47 -11.37
C MET A 25 -17.40 26.78 -11.67
N LEU A 26 -18.59 26.71 -12.28
CA LEU A 26 -19.48 27.85 -12.50
C LEU A 26 -20.14 28.37 -11.20
N VAL A 27 -20.47 27.48 -10.26
CA VAL A 27 -21.02 27.86 -8.94
C VAL A 27 -19.93 28.46 -8.04
N VAL A 28 -18.71 27.93 -8.07
CA VAL A 28 -17.55 28.48 -7.35
C VAL A 28 -17.17 29.86 -7.89
N ALA A 29 -17.23 30.07 -9.21
CA ALA A 29 -17.04 31.39 -9.82
C ALA A 29 -18.17 32.39 -9.51
N ALA A 30 -19.38 31.91 -9.16
CA ALA A 30 -20.52 32.75 -8.80
C ALA A 30 -20.59 33.09 -7.30
N HIS A 31 -19.84 32.39 -6.44
CA HIS A 31 -19.96 32.46 -4.98
C HIS A 31 -18.76 33.13 -4.28
N GLU A 32 -17.81 33.67 -5.05
CA GLU A 32 -16.55 34.27 -4.60
C GLU A 32 -16.70 35.61 -3.85
N ARG A 33 -17.89 35.94 -3.31
CA ARG A 33 -18.06 37.13 -2.45
C ARG A 33 -18.67 36.90 -1.07
N ASP A 34 -19.37 35.79 -0.78
CA ASP A 34 -20.08 35.67 0.51
C ASP A 34 -20.01 34.31 1.24
N ALA A 35 -19.31 33.28 0.73
CA ALA A 35 -19.26 31.97 1.41
C ALA A 35 -17.88 31.32 1.55
N ALA A 36 -16.82 32.03 1.18
CA ALA A 36 -15.46 31.58 1.44
C ALA A 36 -15.19 31.48 2.96
N ASP A 37 -15.78 32.38 3.76
CA ASP A 37 -15.48 32.48 5.19
C ASP A 37 -16.17 31.39 6.04
N ASP A 38 -17.41 31.00 5.72
CA ASP A 38 -18.19 30.03 6.51
C ASP A 38 -17.80 28.56 6.18
N VAL A 39 -17.40 28.29 4.93
CA VAL A 39 -16.94 26.96 4.49
C VAL A 39 -15.51 26.70 4.95
N MET A 40 -14.62 27.70 4.95
CA MET A 40 -13.25 27.54 5.48
C MET A 40 -13.23 27.34 7.00
N ALA A 41 -14.12 27.99 7.76
CA ALA A 41 -14.24 27.79 9.21
C ALA A 41 -14.71 26.36 9.56
N ARG A 42 -15.64 25.78 8.79
CA ARG A 42 -16.15 24.42 9.02
C ARG A 42 -15.20 23.33 8.50
N ALA A 43 -14.43 23.61 7.44
CA ALA A 43 -13.41 22.71 6.91
C ALA A 43 -12.17 22.61 7.83
N ALA A 44 -11.81 23.70 8.52
CA ALA A 44 -10.69 23.71 9.48
C ALA A 44 -10.93 22.78 10.68
N HIS A 45 -12.16 22.74 11.22
CA HIS A 45 -12.48 21.91 12.38
C HIS A 45 -12.52 20.39 12.10
N VAL A 46 -12.78 19.96 10.87
CA VAL A 46 -12.77 18.53 10.49
C VAL A 46 -11.33 18.03 10.25
N GLY A 47 -10.43 18.92 9.83
CA GLY A 47 -9.01 18.60 9.63
C GLY A 47 -8.22 18.36 10.92
N GLU A 48 -8.55 19.06 12.01
CA GLU A 48 -7.77 19.02 13.25
C GLU A 48 -8.02 17.75 14.11
N SER A 49 -9.22 17.15 14.06
CA SER A 49 -9.55 16.01 14.92
C SER A 49 -9.14 14.64 14.37
N GLY A 50 -8.95 14.49 13.05
CA GLY A 50 -8.66 13.18 12.41
C GLY A 50 -7.20 12.99 11.98
N MET A 51 -6.43 14.07 11.89
CA MET A 51 -5.03 14.06 11.47
C MET A 51 -4.09 13.24 12.38
N PRO A 52 -4.25 13.23 13.73
CA PRO A 52 -3.37 12.46 14.60
C PRO A 52 -3.53 10.94 14.40
N GLU A 53 -4.76 10.46 14.26
CA GLU A 53 -5.05 9.03 14.10
C GLU A 53 -4.58 8.50 12.74
N PHE A 54 -4.72 9.29 11.68
CA PHE A 54 -4.23 8.94 10.36
C PHE A 54 -2.70 8.84 10.33
N ILE A 55 -2.00 9.83 10.89
CA ILE A 55 -0.54 9.83 10.99
C ILE A 55 -0.08 8.65 11.84
N ALA A 56 -0.71 8.42 13.01
CA ALA A 56 -0.40 7.29 13.88
C ALA A 56 -0.59 5.95 13.15
N ARG A 57 -1.65 5.80 12.36
CA ARG A 57 -1.89 4.59 11.56
C ARG A 57 -0.80 4.34 10.53
N ILE A 58 -0.38 5.38 9.81
CA ILE A 58 0.73 5.28 8.84
C ILE A 58 2.04 4.93 9.54
N MET A 59 2.35 5.59 10.67
CA MET A 59 3.56 5.32 11.43
C MET A 59 3.59 3.89 11.97
N ARG A 60 2.45 3.38 12.47
CA ARG A 60 2.31 1.97 12.91
C ARG A 60 2.52 1.01 11.74
N ALA A 61 1.90 1.26 10.59
CA ALA A 61 2.07 0.43 9.40
C ALA A 61 3.53 0.41 8.92
N ARG A 62 4.19 1.57 8.88
CA ARG A 62 5.63 1.67 8.53
C ARG A 62 6.52 0.94 9.52
N ARG A 63 6.25 1.08 10.81
CA ARG A 63 6.98 0.35 11.85
C ARG A 63 6.80 -1.15 11.70
N ALA A 64 5.57 -1.60 11.42
CA ALA A 64 5.26 -3.00 11.22
C ALA A 64 5.96 -3.60 9.99
N ALA A 65 5.99 -2.87 8.87
CA ALA A 65 6.72 -3.28 7.69
C ALA A 65 8.23 -3.41 7.95
N LYS A 66 8.83 -2.49 8.72
CA LYS A 66 10.25 -2.57 9.10
C LYS A 66 10.53 -3.78 10.00
N VAL A 67 9.73 -3.98 11.05
CA VAL A 67 9.88 -5.17 11.92
C VAL A 67 9.75 -6.45 11.12
N ARG A 68 8.81 -6.51 10.18
CA ARG A 68 8.60 -7.67 9.30
C ARG A 68 9.82 -7.96 8.42
N ALA A 69 10.42 -6.93 7.82
CA ALA A 69 11.60 -7.07 6.96
C ALA A 69 12.83 -7.59 7.72
N GLU A 70 12.98 -7.21 8.99
CA GLU A 70 14.10 -7.56 9.86
C GLU A 70 13.88 -8.88 10.64
N LEU A 71 12.67 -9.43 10.60
CA LEU A 71 12.29 -10.63 11.34
C LEU A 71 13.07 -11.89 10.91
N PRO A 72 13.34 -12.15 9.62
CA PRO A 72 14.11 -13.32 9.18
C PRO A 72 15.49 -13.41 9.86
N ASP A 73 16.23 -12.31 9.89
CA ASP A 73 17.57 -12.26 10.48
C ASP A 73 17.52 -12.52 11.99
N ALA A 74 16.53 -11.95 12.69
CA ALA A 74 16.32 -12.22 14.11
C ALA A 74 15.95 -13.69 14.39
N LEU A 75 15.17 -14.32 13.51
CA LEU A 75 14.85 -15.75 13.63
C LEU A 75 16.09 -16.63 13.43
N ASP A 76 16.98 -16.30 12.49
CA ASP A 76 18.24 -17.02 12.28
C ASP A 76 19.16 -16.98 13.52
N MET A 77 19.30 -15.79 14.11
CA MET A 77 20.09 -15.59 15.34
C MET A 77 19.49 -16.37 16.52
N ALA A 78 18.16 -16.34 16.67
CA ALA A 78 17.47 -17.12 17.68
C ALA A 78 17.62 -18.63 17.43
N ALA A 79 17.49 -19.09 16.19
CA ALA A 79 17.65 -20.49 15.81
C ALA A 79 19.05 -21.04 16.12
N ASN A 80 20.10 -20.24 15.91
CA ASN A 80 21.47 -20.61 16.27
C ASN A 80 21.64 -20.81 17.78
N SER A 81 21.02 -19.95 18.58
CA SER A 81 21.04 -20.07 20.04
C SER A 81 20.21 -21.25 20.55
N LEU A 82 19.04 -21.48 19.95
CA LEU A 82 18.20 -22.65 20.23
C LEU A 82 18.93 -23.95 19.87
N GLY A 83 19.62 -23.99 18.73
CA GLY A 83 20.44 -25.12 18.30
C GLY A 83 21.61 -25.42 19.24
N ALA A 84 22.10 -24.41 19.98
CA ALA A 84 23.09 -24.58 21.04
C ALA A 84 22.48 -25.07 22.38
N GLY A 85 21.18 -25.41 22.40
CA GLY A 85 20.48 -25.95 23.57
C GLY A 85 19.87 -24.89 24.49
N LEU A 86 19.87 -23.61 24.11
CA LEU A 86 19.20 -22.57 24.89
C LEU A 86 17.67 -22.68 24.76
N THR A 87 16.97 -22.34 25.83
CA THR A 87 15.50 -22.15 25.75
C THR A 87 15.16 -20.89 24.97
N LEU A 88 13.96 -20.79 24.40
CA LEU A 88 13.53 -19.61 23.63
C LEU A 88 13.71 -18.28 24.39
N PRO A 89 13.30 -18.15 25.67
CA PRO A 89 13.55 -16.92 26.43
C PRO A 89 15.05 -16.59 26.58
N GLN A 90 15.89 -17.60 26.80
CA GLN A 90 17.35 -17.42 26.92
C GLN A 90 17.98 -17.05 25.58
N ALA A 91 17.52 -17.67 24.48
CA ALA A 91 17.98 -17.35 23.13
C ALA A 91 17.65 -15.89 22.76
N ILE A 92 16.44 -15.42 23.06
CA ILE A 92 16.07 -14.02 22.85
C ILE A 92 16.93 -13.09 23.72
N LEU A 93 17.05 -13.36 25.02
CA LEU A 93 17.86 -12.55 25.94
C LEU A 93 19.32 -12.45 25.52
N ARG A 94 19.91 -13.55 25.04
CA ARG A 94 21.32 -13.59 24.64
C ARG A 94 21.63 -12.76 23.40
N ASN A 95 20.67 -12.63 22.49
CA ASN A 95 20.86 -11.93 21.21
C ASN A 95 20.26 -10.52 21.22
N LEU A 96 19.73 -10.05 22.36
CA LEU A 96 18.98 -8.79 22.43
C LEU A 96 19.76 -7.58 21.89
N ASP A 97 21.05 -7.49 22.22
CA ASP A 97 21.94 -6.40 21.78
C ASP A 97 22.38 -6.52 20.31
N HIS A 98 22.17 -7.68 19.69
CA HIS A 98 22.58 -7.97 18.32
C HIS A 98 21.39 -7.94 17.35
N PHE A 99 20.16 -7.98 17.85
CA PHE A 99 18.97 -7.88 17.00
C PHE A 99 18.84 -6.47 16.40
N PRO A 100 18.19 -6.35 15.23
CA PRO A 100 17.78 -5.07 14.69
C PRO A 100 16.97 -4.27 15.73
N PRO A 101 17.18 -2.95 15.89
CA PRO A 101 16.67 -2.18 17.03
C PRO A 101 15.16 -2.30 17.27
N LEU A 102 14.36 -2.32 16.20
CA LEU A 102 12.90 -2.44 16.30
C LEU A 102 12.44 -3.85 16.70
N VAL A 103 13.18 -4.88 16.29
CA VAL A 103 12.91 -6.27 16.68
C VAL A 103 13.37 -6.49 18.12
N ALA A 104 14.53 -5.95 18.48
CA ALA A 104 15.05 -5.99 19.85
C ALA A 104 14.05 -5.41 20.86
N GLU A 105 13.42 -4.28 20.54
CA GLU A 105 12.41 -3.67 21.40
C GLU A 105 11.18 -4.57 21.60
N GLU A 106 10.68 -5.20 20.53
CA GLU A 106 9.52 -6.09 20.61
C GLU A 106 9.85 -7.40 21.32
N PHE A 107 11.04 -7.96 21.09
CA PHE A 107 11.52 -9.16 21.76
C PHE A 107 11.85 -8.91 23.24
N ALA A 108 12.37 -7.73 23.59
CA ALA A 108 12.51 -7.30 24.97
C ALA A 108 11.14 -7.23 25.68
N ARG A 109 10.12 -6.76 24.96
CA ARG A 109 8.73 -6.74 25.46
C ARG A 109 8.16 -8.15 25.63
N ILE A 110 8.46 -9.10 24.75
CA ILE A 110 8.08 -10.51 24.93
C ILE A 110 8.70 -11.07 26.22
N ILE A 111 9.99 -10.81 26.45
CA ILE A 111 10.66 -11.24 27.69
C ILE A 111 10.02 -10.58 28.91
N TYR A 112 9.70 -9.28 28.83
CA TYR A 112 9.00 -8.57 29.88
C TYR A 112 7.63 -9.19 30.19
N ASP A 113 6.83 -9.49 29.17
CA ASP A 113 5.53 -10.16 29.31
C ASP A 113 5.69 -11.53 30.01
N THR A 114 6.71 -12.33 29.65
CA THR A 114 6.96 -13.59 30.36
C THR A 114 7.34 -13.43 31.83
N ARG A 115 8.05 -12.36 32.19
CA ARG A 115 8.38 -12.03 33.60
C ARG A 115 7.15 -11.58 34.40
N LEU A 116 6.13 -11.05 33.72
CA LEU A 116 4.83 -10.71 34.31
C LEU A 116 3.90 -11.92 34.46
N GLY A 117 4.35 -13.13 34.11
CA GLY A 117 3.60 -14.36 34.29
C GLY A 117 2.79 -14.81 33.06
N PHE A 118 2.91 -14.13 31.92
CA PHE A 118 2.37 -14.65 30.67
C PHE A 118 3.15 -15.89 30.22
N SER A 119 2.46 -16.87 29.65
CA SER A 119 3.14 -17.95 28.94
C SER A 119 3.91 -17.38 27.75
N ILE A 120 5.00 -18.04 27.35
CA ILE A 120 5.79 -17.60 26.19
C ILE A 120 4.94 -17.53 24.91
N GLY A 121 4.05 -18.51 24.70
CA GLY A 121 3.08 -18.47 23.61
C GLY A 121 2.16 -17.24 23.70
N GLY A 122 1.62 -16.95 24.90
CA GLY A 122 0.79 -15.76 25.13
C GLY A 122 1.52 -14.43 24.91
N ALA A 123 2.81 -14.36 25.24
CA ALA A 123 3.66 -13.18 24.97
C ALA A 123 3.88 -12.97 23.46
N PHE A 124 4.11 -14.04 22.70
CA PHE A 124 4.18 -14.01 21.24
C PHE A 124 2.82 -13.67 20.60
N ASP A 125 1.73 -14.11 21.20
CA ASP A 125 0.37 -13.79 20.77
C ASP A 125 0.05 -12.29 20.97
N ASN A 126 0.51 -11.71 22.08
CA ASN A 126 0.50 -10.26 22.31
C ASN A 126 1.34 -9.52 21.26
N PHE A 127 2.52 -10.04 20.92
CA PHE A 127 3.36 -9.50 19.85
C PHE A 127 2.63 -9.48 18.49
N ALA A 128 1.95 -10.56 18.12
CA ALA A 128 1.13 -10.62 16.90
C ALA A 128 -0.12 -9.73 16.93
N ARG A 129 -0.66 -9.41 18.13
CA ARG A 129 -1.73 -8.40 18.27
C ARG A 129 -1.22 -6.98 18.04
N ARG A 130 0.00 -6.66 18.49
CA ARG A 130 0.62 -5.33 18.29
C ARG A 130 1.06 -5.12 16.84
N LEU A 131 1.55 -6.17 16.21
CA LEU A 131 2.05 -6.20 14.84
C LEU A 131 1.25 -7.21 14.00
N PRO A 132 0.06 -6.82 13.49
CA PRO A 132 -0.86 -7.74 12.84
C PRO A 132 -0.46 -8.03 11.37
N THR A 133 0.72 -8.61 11.17
CA THR A 133 1.15 -9.13 9.86
C THR A 133 1.04 -10.65 9.82
N ALA A 134 0.87 -11.23 8.63
CA ALA A 134 0.79 -12.69 8.46
C ALA A 134 2.07 -13.37 8.96
N ASP A 135 3.23 -12.82 8.61
CA ASP A 135 4.56 -13.32 8.98
C ASP A 135 4.78 -13.35 10.50
N VAL A 136 4.43 -12.26 11.20
CA VAL A 136 4.53 -12.19 12.66
C VAL A 136 3.59 -13.20 13.32
N ARG A 137 2.40 -13.40 12.77
CA ARG A 137 1.46 -14.41 13.26
C ARG A 137 1.99 -15.84 13.08
N MET A 138 2.65 -16.12 11.95
CA MET A 138 3.30 -17.42 11.73
C MET A 138 4.37 -17.69 12.78
N VAL A 139 5.21 -16.69 13.09
CA VAL A 139 6.20 -16.79 14.18
C VAL A 139 5.49 -17.06 15.51
N ALA A 140 4.47 -16.30 15.87
CA ALA A 140 3.78 -16.47 17.15
C ALA A 140 3.15 -17.86 17.31
N ILE A 141 2.57 -18.42 16.25
CA ILE A 141 2.03 -19.78 16.23
C ILE A 141 3.16 -20.79 16.41
N ALA A 142 4.26 -20.66 15.67
CA ALA A 142 5.40 -21.57 15.77
C ALA A 142 6.07 -21.50 17.15
N SER A 143 6.20 -20.32 17.75
CA SER A 143 6.69 -20.14 19.12
C SER A 143 5.74 -20.78 20.15
N SER A 144 4.43 -20.71 19.92
CA SER A 144 3.44 -21.30 20.83
C SER A 144 3.44 -22.83 20.78
N ILE A 145 3.63 -23.42 19.59
CA ILE A 145 3.64 -24.87 19.39
C ILE A 145 5.01 -25.47 19.73
N GLY A 146 6.09 -24.85 19.25
CA GLY A 146 7.43 -25.45 19.28
C GLY A 146 8.18 -25.31 20.62
N VAL A 147 7.68 -24.53 21.57
CA VAL A 147 8.25 -24.47 22.93
C VAL A 147 8.17 -25.82 23.65
N ALA A 148 7.27 -26.73 23.25
CA ALA A 148 7.21 -28.08 23.79
C ALA A 148 8.44 -28.94 23.45
N HIS A 149 9.16 -28.61 22.37
CA HIS A 149 10.27 -29.42 21.84
C HIS A 149 11.41 -28.52 21.33
N GLY A 150 12.30 -28.05 22.22
CA GLY A 150 13.33 -27.04 21.93
C GLY A 150 14.27 -27.32 20.75
N GLY A 151 14.59 -28.60 20.47
CA GLY A 151 15.39 -28.97 19.28
C GLY A 151 14.66 -28.78 17.96
N ASN A 152 13.35 -29.06 17.92
CA ASN A 152 12.49 -28.85 16.75
C ASN A 152 12.24 -27.35 16.51
N LEU A 153 12.25 -26.54 17.57
CA LEU A 153 12.04 -25.10 17.46
C LEU A 153 13.17 -24.41 16.68
N ALA A 154 14.41 -24.86 16.83
CA ALA A 154 15.54 -24.35 16.05
C ALA A 154 15.36 -24.57 14.54
N GLU A 155 14.94 -25.78 14.14
CA GLU A 155 14.65 -26.12 12.75
C GLU A 155 13.45 -25.33 12.22
N SER A 156 12.37 -25.26 13.02
CA SER A 156 11.18 -24.48 12.68
C SER A 156 11.50 -23.00 12.43
N TYR A 157 12.37 -22.39 13.24
CA TYR A 157 12.77 -20.99 13.07
C TYR A 157 13.65 -20.79 11.82
N ARG A 158 14.54 -21.72 11.47
CA ARG A 158 15.31 -21.67 10.20
C ARG A 158 14.42 -21.83 8.97
N MET A 159 13.43 -22.72 9.05
CA MET A 159 12.45 -22.87 7.99
C MET A 159 11.63 -21.59 7.84
N LEU A 160 11.17 -21.00 8.95
CA LEU A 160 10.44 -19.74 8.93
C LEU A 160 11.29 -18.58 8.42
N SER A 161 12.55 -18.42 8.84
CA SER A 161 13.41 -17.35 8.32
C SER A 161 13.57 -17.43 6.81
N THR A 162 13.75 -18.64 6.27
CA THR A 162 13.80 -18.90 4.83
C THR A 162 12.48 -18.53 4.16
N LEU A 163 11.35 -19.04 4.66
CA LEU A 163 10.02 -18.74 4.12
C LEU A 163 9.69 -17.24 4.15
N LEU A 164 10.05 -16.53 5.23
CA LEU A 164 9.82 -15.09 5.32
C LEU A 164 10.69 -14.30 4.35
N ARG A 165 11.95 -14.73 4.13
CA ARG A 165 12.84 -14.11 3.15
C ARG A 165 12.33 -14.35 1.72
N ASP A 166 11.83 -15.55 1.43
CA ASP A 166 11.20 -15.89 0.16
C ASP A 166 9.93 -15.06 -0.08
N ASN A 167 9.07 -14.89 0.94
CA ASN A 167 7.89 -14.03 0.86
C ASN A 167 8.27 -12.57 0.56
N LEU A 168 9.29 -12.03 1.22
CA LEU A 168 9.78 -10.67 0.96
C LEU A 168 10.30 -10.52 -0.48
N ALA A 169 11.10 -11.49 -0.94
CA ALA A 169 11.63 -11.50 -2.31
C ALA A 169 10.49 -11.60 -3.34
N PHE A 170 9.50 -12.46 -3.08
CA PHE A 170 8.33 -12.61 -3.94
C PHE A 170 7.49 -11.33 -4.01
N GLU A 171 7.29 -10.64 -2.88
CA GLU A 171 6.60 -9.35 -2.87
C GLU A 171 7.37 -8.26 -3.63
N ASP A 172 8.70 -8.22 -3.50
CA ASP A 172 9.55 -7.30 -4.24
C ASP A 172 9.53 -7.60 -5.75
N GLU A 173 9.55 -8.87 -6.13
CA GLU A 173 9.41 -9.33 -7.53
C GLU A 173 8.04 -8.94 -8.10
N LEU A 174 6.96 -9.24 -7.39
CA LEU A 174 5.61 -8.81 -7.78
C LEU A 174 5.51 -7.29 -7.91
N LYS A 175 6.10 -6.55 -6.98
CA LYS A 175 6.11 -5.09 -7.02
C LYS A 175 6.90 -4.57 -8.23
N ALA A 176 8.03 -5.19 -8.57
CA ALA A 176 8.80 -4.85 -9.75
C ALA A 176 8.00 -5.13 -11.03
N MET A 177 7.46 -6.34 -11.18
CA MET A 177 6.64 -6.74 -12.34
C MET A 177 5.41 -5.85 -12.52
N THR A 178 4.70 -5.53 -11.44
CA THR A 178 3.54 -4.63 -11.50
C THR A 178 3.93 -3.19 -11.82
N THR A 179 5.11 -2.73 -11.38
CA THR A 179 5.62 -1.39 -11.69
C THR A 179 5.98 -1.26 -13.17
N GLU A 180 6.58 -2.28 -13.77
CA GLU A 180 6.87 -2.32 -15.21
C GLU A 180 5.58 -2.21 -16.05
N GLY A 181 4.59 -3.05 -15.76
CA GLY A 181 3.29 -3.01 -16.44
C GLY A 181 2.58 -1.67 -16.25
N ARG A 182 2.66 -1.07 -15.05
CA ARG A 182 2.15 0.29 -14.77
C ARG A 182 2.83 1.34 -15.63
N MET A 183 4.16 1.30 -15.71
CA MET A 183 4.93 2.30 -16.44
C MET A 183 4.65 2.23 -17.94
N GLN A 184 4.60 1.03 -18.52
CA GLN A 184 4.23 0.85 -19.93
C GLN A 184 2.81 1.38 -20.20
N ALA A 185 1.86 1.08 -19.32
CA ALA A 185 0.48 1.53 -19.46
C ALA A 185 0.35 3.07 -19.36
N ILE A 186 1.11 3.71 -18.45
CA ILE A 186 1.19 5.17 -18.34
C ILE A 186 1.75 5.77 -19.64
N VAL A 187 2.87 5.23 -20.15
CA VAL A 187 3.50 5.71 -21.39
C VAL A 187 2.55 5.58 -22.58
N MET A 188 1.90 4.43 -22.77
CA MET A 188 0.92 4.23 -23.85
C MET A 188 -0.28 5.16 -23.71
N SER A 189 -0.75 5.41 -22.49
CA SER A 189 -1.85 6.33 -22.23
C SER A 189 -1.48 7.80 -22.47
N ALA A 190 -0.21 8.18 -22.28
CA ALA A 190 0.25 9.55 -22.52
C ALA A 190 0.48 9.84 -24.01
N LEU A 191 0.69 8.81 -24.84
CA LEU A 191 1.09 8.95 -26.25
C LEU A 191 0.14 9.84 -27.08
N PRO A 192 -1.21 9.70 -27.01
CA PRO A 192 -2.11 10.53 -27.82
C PRO A 192 -2.04 12.01 -27.42
N LEU A 193 -1.85 12.29 -26.13
CA LEU A 193 -1.73 13.64 -25.60
C LEU A 193 -0.39 14.27 -26.03
N VAL A 194 0.70 13.50 -25.94
CA VAL A 194 2.03 13.91 -26.41
C VAL A 194 2.01 14.19 -27.92
N MET A 195 1.35 13.34 -28.71
CA MET A 195 1.21 13.54 -30.16
C MET A 195 0.40 14.80 -30.49
N LEU A 196 -0.68 15.07 -29.77
CA LEU A 196 -1.47 16.30 -29.94
C LEU A 196 -0.62 17.56 -29.70
N VAL A 197 0.16 17.57 -28.62
CA VAL A 197 1.06 18.70 -28.29
C VAL A 197 2.17 18.83 -29.33
N LEU A 198 2.84 17.73 -29.69
CA LEU A 198 3.94 17.73 -30.65
C LEU A 198 3.46 18.23 -32.03
N LEU A 199 2.30 17.76 -32.50
CA LEU A 199 1.74 18.20 -33.77
C LEU A 199 1.36 19.69 -33.74
N GLY A 200 0.89 20.19 -32.60
CA GLY A 200 0.61 21.61 -32.40
C GLY A 200 1.87 22.49 -32.48
N LEU A 201 3.02 21.97 -32.03
CA LEU A 201 4.31 22.68 -32.13
C LEU A 201 4.89 22.66 -33.55
N VAL A 202 4.67 21.59 -34.31
CA VAL A 202 5.26 21.44 -35.66
C VAL A 202 4.37 22.07 -36.74
N LYS A 203 3.05 21.88 -36.68
CA LYS A 203 2.07 22.41 -37.66
C LYS A 203 0.78 22.85 -36.99
N LEU A 204 0.76 24.09 -36.52
CA LEU A 204 -0.41 24.68 -35.87
C LEU A 204 -1.66 24.68 -36.78
N ASP A 205 -1.48 24.89 -38.09
CA ASP A 205 -2.57 24.88 -39.08
C ASP A 205 -3.30 23.54 -39.17
N LEU A 206 -2.65 22.42 -38.84
CA LEU A 206 -3.26 21.09 -38.85
C LEU A 206 -4.13 20.85 -37.60
N VAL A 207 -3.75 21.47 -36.47
CA VAL A 207 -4.39 21.27 -35.16
C VAL A 207 -5.43 22.36 -34.86
N ALA A 208 -5.31 23.55 -35.47
CA ALA A 208 -6.26 24.64 -35.29
C ALA A 208 -7.72 24.27 -35.63
N PRO A 209 -8.04 23.47 -36.66
CA PRO A 209 -9.40 23.02 -36.93
C PRO A 209 -9.99 22.15 -35.81
N LEU A 210 -9.14 21.47 -35.02
CA LEU A 210 -9.56 20.64 -33.89
C LEU A 210 -10.23 21.47 -32.78
N PHE A 211 -9.80 22.72 -32.60
CA PHE A 211 -10.31 23.63 -31.57
C PHE A 211 -11.34 24.65 -32.10
N THR A 212 -11.38 24.86 -33.42
CA THR A 212 -12.23 25.89 -34.03
C THR A 212 -13.48 25.33 -34.71
N THR A 213 -13.50 24.05 -35.11
CA THR A 213 -14.64 23.44 -35.80
C THR A 213 -15.48 22.57 -34.86
N ALA A 214 -16.81 22.51 -35.08
CA ALA A 214 -17.70 21.66 -34.31
C ALA A 214 -17.33 20.15 -34.38
N VAL A 215 -16.83 19.71 -35.55
CA VAL A 215 -16.31 18.34 -35.74
C VAL A 215 -15.05 18.09 -34.91
N GLY A 216 -14.17 19.10 -34.78
CA GLY A 216 -12.98 19.04 -33.94
C GLY A 216 -13.29 18.84 -32.45
N TRP A 217 -14.27 19.57 -31.92
CA TRP A 217 -14.75 19.39 -30.55
C TRP A 217 -15.34 17.99 -30.31
N CYS A 218 -16.11 17.46 -31.27
CA CYS A 218 -16.59 16.07 -31.20
C CYS A 218 -15.44 15.05 -31.22
N ALA A 219 -14.42 15.26 -32.05
CA ALA A 219 -13.24 14.40 -32.13
C ALA A 219 -12.40 14.42 -30.85
N LEU A 220 -12.20 15.61 -30.25
CA LEU A 220 -11.55 15.75 -28.94
C LEU A 220 -12.35 15.08 -27.83
N GLY A 221 -13.67 15.25 -27.80
CA GLY A 221 -14.55 14.56 -26.85
C GLY A 221 -14.44 13.03 -26.97
N LEU A 222 -14.43 12.51 -28.20
CA LEU A 222 -14.23 11.08 -28.46
C LEU A 222 -12.84 10.59 -28.00
N LEU A 223 -11.78 11.37 -28.28
CA LEU A 223 -10.42 11.06 -27.86
C LEU A 223 -10.31 11.00 -26.33
N PHE A 224 -10.79 12.02 -25.62
CA PHE A 224 -10.74 12.06 -24.16
C PHE A 224 -11.58 10.97 -23.50
N THR A 225 -12.74 10.64 -24.07
CA THR A 225 -13.59 9.56 -23.54
C THR A 225 -12.95 8.19 -23.74
N MET A 226 -12.40 7.88 -24.91
CA MET A 226 -11.61 6.65 -25.10
C MET A 226 -10.40 6.60 -24.17
N GLN A 227 -9.71 7.73 -23.98
CA GLN A 227 -8.55 7.82 -23.10
C GLN A 227 -8.91 7.56 -21.64
N ALA A 228 -10.02 8.12 -21.17
CA ALA A 228 -10.55 7.89 -19.84
C ALA A 228 -10.91 6.40 -19.65
N VAL A 229 -11.62 5.80 -20.61
CA VAL A 229 -11.98 4.37 -20.56
C VAL A 229 -10.73 3.49 -20.51
N ALA A 230 -9.73 3.76 -21.34
CA ALA A 230 -8.46 3.05 -21.33
C ALA A 230 -7.75 3.15 -19.97
N TYR A 231 -7.66 4.36 -19.40
CA TYR A 231 -7.07 4.58 -18.08
C TYR A 231 -7.81 3.83 -16.97
N PHE A 232 -9.15 3.87 -16.96
CA PHE A 232 -9.95 3.13 -15.98
C PHE A 232 -9.78 1.61 -16.10
N TRP A 233 -9.74 1.07 -17.32
CA TRP A 233 -9.49 -0.35 -17.54
C TRP A 233 -8.11 -0.77 -17.07
N ILE A 234 -7.06 -0.01 -17.41
CA ILE A 234 -5.70 -0.24 -16.92
C ILE A 234 -5.70 -0.25 -15.39
N ARG A 235 -6.26 0.78 -14.75
CA ARG A 235 -6.29 0.89 -13.28
C ARG A 235 -6.99 -0.31 -12.63
N LYS A 236 -8.05 -0.82 -13.25
CA LYS A 236 -8.80 -1.98 -12.75
C LYS A 236 -8.03 -3.30 -12.91
N ILE A 237 -7.29 -3.48 -14.00
CA ILE A 237 -6.47 -4.68 -14.24
C ILE A 237 -5.25 -4.70 -13.32
N VAL A 238 -4.71 -3.52 -13.01
CA VAL A 238 -3.44 -3.34 -12.33
C VAL A 238 -3.58 -3.20 -10.79
N ASP A 239 -4.81 -3.12 -10.29
CA ASP A 239 -5.10 -3.13 -8.84
C ASP A 239 -4.98 -4.56 -8.28
N ILE A 240 -3.76 -5.08 -8.28
CA ILE A 240 -3.41 -6.29 -7.55
C ILE A 240 -3.17 -5.85 -6.11
N LYS A 241 -4.12 -6.20 -5.23
CA LYS A 241 -3.96 -6.04 -3.79
C LYS A 241 -2.84 -6.94 -3.32
N VAL A 242 -1.80 -6.32 -2.75
CA VAL A 242 -0.81 -6.96 -1.89
C VAL A 242 -1.33 -6.90 -0.47
#